data_AF-A0A525JKB3-F1
#
_entry.id   AF-A0A525JKB3-F1
#
_cell.length_a   1.000
_cell.length_b   1.000
_cell.length_c   1.000
_cell.angle_alpha   90.00
_cell.angle_beta   90.00
_cell.angle_gamma   90.00
#
_symmetry.space_group_name_H-M   'P 1'
#
loop_
_entity.id
_entity.type
_entity.pdbx_description
1 polymer ?
#
loop_
_entity_poly.entity_id
_entity_poly.type
_entity_poly.pdbx_seq_one_letter_code
_entity_poly.pdbx_strand_id
1 'polypeptide(L)'
;MSALLPRLLPIGLAAATVLGAGGGAQADPYIPGRLPAAQVTQVGEICRTTIGVPAGFELYSNCVESLSTSAARLSREVAFQDARRDCLAKGLGASALAQCEVATAASAAPLPKLAANAQPPAKSYFRASTREIRTREQTACAQVGYEPVYSGFAACVANLDAALYAADHPQR
;
A
#
# COMPACT_ATOMS: atom_id res chain seq x y z
N MET A 1 -10.09 33.85 -75.17
CA MET A 1 -11.29 34.65 -74.81
C MET A 1 -11.92 33.99 -73.58
N SER A 2 -12.27 34.80 -72.59
CA SER A 2 -12.97 34.46 -71.33
C SER A 2 -12.16 33.69 -70.27
N ALA A 3 -12.22 33.99 -68.96
CA ALA A 3 -12.61 35.16 -68.18
C ALA A 3 -12.22 34.86 -66.70
N LEU A 4 -11.79 35.90 -65.97
CA LEU A 4 -12.06 36.28 -64.55
C LEU A 4 -12.82 35.25 -63.66
N LEU A 5 -12.63 35.06 -62.35
CA LEU A 5 -11.94 35.70 -61.21
C LEU A 5 -12.12 34.71 -60.00
N PRO A 6 -11.44 34.93 -58.84
CA PRO A 6 -11.33 34.02 -57.70
C PRO A 6 -12.45 34.20 -56.66
N ARG A 7 -12.64 33.20 -55.79
CA ARG A 7 -13.36 33.37 -54.52
C ARG A 7 -12.55 32.86 -53.33
N LEU A 8 -12.43 33.76 -52.37
CA LEU A 8 -11.74 33.71 -51.08
C LEU A 8 -12.48 32.83 -50.06
N LEU A 9 -11.70 32.09 -49.25
CA LEU A 9 -11.71 31.86 -47.78
C LEU A 9 -13.07 31.74 -47.01
N PRO A 10 -13.19 30.90 -45.95
CA PRO A 10 -12.24 30.86 -44.84
C PRO A 10 -11.78 29.47 -44.35
N ILE A 11 -10.50 29.46 -43.95
CA ILE A 11 -9.85 28.44 -43.14
C ILE A 11 -10.37 28.58 -41.71
N GLY A 12 -11.22 27.65 -41.28
CA GLY A 12 -11.59 27.48 -39.87
C GLY A 12 -10.49 26.72 -39.14
N LEU A 13 -9.53 27.46 -38.59
CA LEU A 13 -8.43 26.94 -37.80
C LEU A 13 -8.90 26.72 -36.36
N ALA A 14 -9.49 25.57 -36.06
CA ALA A 14 -9.79 25.15 -34.69
C ALA A 14 -8.57 24.43 -34.11
N ALA A 15 -7.67 25.22 -33.50
CA ALA A 15 -6.56 24.70 -32.70
C ALA A 15 -7.10 24.21 -31.35
N ALA A 16 -7.34 22.90 -31.23
CA ALA A 16 -7.57 22.26 -29.94
C ALA A 16 -6.22 21.88 -29.32
N THR A 17 -5.59 22.81 -28.60
CA THR A 17 -4.43 22.52 -27.75
C THR A 17 -4.89 21.78 -26.50
N VAL A 18 -4.81 20.44 -26.52
CA VAL A 18 -4.88 19.64 -25.30
C VAL A 18 -3.47 19.64 -24.68
N LEU A 19 -3.16 20.67 -23.90
CA LEU A 19 -2.07 20.60 -22.91
C LEU A 19 -2.54 19.71 -21.76
N GLY A 20 -2.50 18.40 -21.98
CA GLY A 20 -2.55 17.43 -20.89
C GLY A 20 -1.22 17.50 -20.15
N ALA A 21 -1.21 18.18 -19.00
CA ALA A 21 -0.12 18.12 -18.04
C ALA A 21 0.07 16.65 -17.61
N GLY A 22 0.90 15.92 -18.33
CA GLY A 22 1.52 14.69 -17.87
C GLY A 22 2.45 15.07 -16.74
N GLY A 23 1.90 15.20 -15.53
CA GLY A 23 2.69 15.22 -14.31
C GLY A 23 3.44 13.90 -14.28
N GLY A 24 4.71 13.93 -14.68
CA GLY A 24 5.63 12.85 -14.41
C GLY A 24 5.60 12.64 -12.91
N ALA A 25 4.98 11.56 -12.46
CA ALA A 25 5.16 11.06 -11.12
C ALA A 25 6.66 10.76 -11.02
N GLN A 26 7.44 11.73 -10.56
CA GLN A 26 8.77 11.43 -10.08
C GLN A 26 8.54 10.43 -8.97
N ALA A 27 8.90 9.18 -9.24
CA ALA A 27 8.90 8.16 -8.22
C ALA A 27 9.78 8.72 -7.10
N ASP A 28 9.15 9.07 -5.97
CA ASP A 28 9.88 9.47 -4.78
C ASP A 28 11.01 8.45 -4.56
N PRO A 29 12.22 8.91 -4.23
CA PRO A 29 13.33 8.01 -3.96
C PRO A 29 12.85 6.95 -2.97
N TYR A 30 12.93 5.68 -3.35
CA TYR A 30 12.49 4.57 -2.52
C TYR A 30 13.17 4.68 -1.15
N ILE A 31 12.39 5.03 -0.12
CA ILE A 31 12.86 5.05 1.26
C ILE A 31 12.63 3.65 1.82
N PRO A 32 13.67 2.81 1.98
CA PRO A 32 13.50 1.48 2.56
C PRO A 32 12.82 1.61 3.92
N GLY A 33 11.65 0.97 4.05
CA GLY A 33 10.86 0.98 5.29
C GLY A 33 9.62 1.88 5.27
N ARG A 34 9.39 2.69 4.23
CA ARG A 34 8.12 3.41 4.07
C ARG A 34 7.30 2.84 2.93
N LEU A 35 5.99 2.68 3.17
CA LEU A 35 5.06 2.36 2.10
C LEU A 35 4.89 3.56 1.15
N PRO A 36 4.62 3.34 -0.15
CA PRO A 36 4.17 4.37 -1.08
C PRO A 36 2.91 5.05 -0.55
N ALA A 37 2.74 6.34 -0.86
CA ALA A 37 1.61 7.15 -0.38
C ALA A 37 0.24 6.52 -0.69
N ALA A 38 0.09 5.87 -1.85
CA ALA A 38 -1.14 5.16 -2.22
C ALA A 38 -1.47 4.02 -1.24
N GLN A 39 -0.47 3.29 -0.77
CA GLN A 39 -0.67 2.21 0.20
C GLN A 39 -0.90 2.73 1.61
N VAL A 40 -0.22 3.80 2.03
CA VAL A 40 -0.51 4.46 3.31
C VAL A 40 -1.96 4.94 3.35
N THR A 41 -2.46 5.49 2.24
CA THR A 41 -3.87 5.88 2.09
C THR A 41 -4.80 4.68 2.27
N GLN A 42 -4.48 3.56 1.63
CA GLN A 42 -5.28 2.34 1.73
C GLN A 42 -5.24 1.72 3.13
N VAL A 43 -4.10 1.74 3.82
CA VAL A 43 -3.99 1.35 5.24
C VAL A 43 -4.85 2.29 6.11
N GLY A 44 -4.84 3.59 5.82
CA GLY A 44 -5.73 4.57 6.44
C GLY A 44 -7.21 4.21 6.29
N GLU A 45 -7.64 3.74 5.11
CA GLU A 45 -9.01 3.25 4.90
C GLU A 45 -9.33 2.01 5.73
N ILE A 46 -8.40 1.07 5.85
CA ILE A 46 -8.56 -0.13 6.69
C ILE A 46 -8.76 0.26 8.16
N CYS A 47 -7.98 1.22 8.68
CA CYS A 47 -8.14 1.71 10.06
C CYS A 47 -9.52 2.35 10.30
N ARG A 48 -10.04 3.10 9.31
CA ARG A 48 -11.37 3.73 9.45
C ARG A 48 -12.51 2.74 9.30
N THR A 49 -12.45 1.88 8.29
CA THR A 49 -13.58 1.04 7.88
C THR A 49 -13.59 -0.31 8.58
N THR A 50 -12.43 -0.96 8.77
CA THR A 50 -12.34 -2.28 9.40
C THR A 50 -12.19 -2.16 10.91
N ILE A 51 -11.25 -1.33 11.40
CA ILE A 51 -11.06 -1.18 12.85
C ILE A 51 -12.14 -0.27 13.46
N GLY A 52 -12.62 0.73 12.71
CA GLY A 52 -13.63 1.67 13.18
C GLY A 52 -13.04 2.86 13.95
N VAL A 53 -11.79 3.23 13.64
CA VAL A 53 -11.10 4.37 14.27
C VAL A 53 -11.21 5.62 13.38
N PRO A 54 -11.83 6.71 13.85
CA PRO A 54 -11.89 7.95 13.10
C PRO A 54 -10.52 8.62 12.98
N ALA A 55 -10.28 9.30 11.86
CA ALA A 55 -9.09 10.12 11.69
C ALA A 55 -9.05 11.27 12.71
N GLY A 56 -7.84 11.71 13.08
CA GLY A 56 -7.62 12.79 14.06
C GLY A 56 -7.49 12.32 15.51
N PHE A 57 -7.58 11.02 15.78
CA PHE A 57 -7.31 10.41 17.08
C PHE A 57 -5.94 9.73 17.10
N GLU A 58 -5.27 9.69 18.24
CA GLU A 58 -3.97 8.99 18.39
C GLU A 58 -4.07 7.49 18.04
N LEU A 59 -5.22 6.88 18.38
CA LEU A 59 -5.54 5.51 18.01
C LEU A 59 -5.49 5.30 16.48
N TYR A 60 -5.82 6.32 15.68
CA TYR A 60 -5.76 6.25 14.23
C TYR A 60 -4.33 6.25 13.71
N SER A 61 -3.47 7.15 14.21
CA SER A 61 -2.07 7.20 13.81
C SER A 61 -1.34 5.90 14.17
N ASN A 62 -1.59 5.35 15.36
CA ASN A 62 -0.98 4.10 15.80
C ASN A 62 -1.46 2.89 14.97
N CYS A 63 -2.75 2.87 14.61
CA CYS A 63 -3.27 1.87 13.69
C CYS A 63 -2.57 1.93 12.33
N VAL A 64 -2.47 3.13 11.74
CA VAL A 64 -1.85 3.32 10.42
C VAL A 64 -0.38 2.95 10.45
N GLU A 65 0.35 3.36 11.49
CA GLU A 65 1.76 3.04 11.65
C GLU A 65 2.01 1.53 11.80
N SER A 66 1.24 0.87 12.68
CA SER A 66 1.38 -0.56 12.96
C SER A 66 1.05 -1.42 11.73
N LEU A 67 -0.06 -1.13 11.04
CA LEU A 67 -0.42 -1.82 9.80
C LEU A 67 0.55 -1.51 8.66
N SER A 68 1.03 -0.27 8.53
CA SER A 68 2.00 0.10 7.49
C SER A 68 3.32 -0.61 7.69
N THR A 69 3.79 -0.70 8.94
CA THR A 69 4.99 -1.44 9.31
C THR A 69 4.83 -2.93 9.01
N SER A 70 3.67 -3.50 9.31
CA SER A 70 3.37 -4.90 9.03
C SER A 70 3.34 -5.17 7.52
N ALA A 71 2.62 -4.37 6.73
CA ALA A 71 2.60 -4.48 5.27
C ALA A 71 3.99 -4.32 4.64
N ALA A 72 4.82 -3.42 5.16
CA ALA A 72 6.19 -3.24 4.70
C ALA A 72 7.08 -4.46 5.02
N ARG A 73 6.86 -5.11 6.17
CA ARG A 73 7.55 -6.37 6.53
C ARG A 73 7.14 -7.50 5.58
N LEU A 74 5.85 -7.72 5.41
CA LEU A 74 5.32 -8.73 4.49
C LEU A 74 5.89 -8.56 3.08
N SER A 75 5.89 -7.33 2.58
CA SER A 75 6.37 -7.07 1.23
C SER A 75 7.87 -7.33 1.06
N ARG A 76 8.68 -7.05 2.09
CA ARG A 76 10.10 -7.42 2.08
C ARG A 76 10.27 -8.94 2.07
N GLU A 77 9.49 -9.67 2.88
CA GLU A 77 9.53 -11.13 2.90
C GLU A 77 9.21 -11.71 1.52
N VAL A 78 8.15 -11.23 0.86
CA VAL A 78 7.79 -11.62 -0.51
C VAL A 78 8.93 -11.30 -1.49
N ALA A 79 9.47 -10.08 -1.45
CA ALA A 79 10.57 -9.69 -2.32
C ALA A 79 11.82 -10.57 -2.14
N PHE A 80 12.15 -10.96 -0.91
CA PHE A 80 13.27 -11.88 -0.65
C PHE A 80 12.99 -13.30 -1.15
N GLN A 81 11.76 -13.81 -1.03
CA GLN A 81 11.40 -15.13 -1.55
C GLN A 81 11.46 -15.16 -3.09
N ASP A 82 10.94 -14.12 -3.74
CA ASP A 82 11.01 -13.97 -5.20
C ASP A 82 12.47 -13.86 -5.65
N ALA A 83 13.27 -13.00 -5.00
CA ALA A 83 14.69 -12.85 -5.27
C ALA A 83 15.44 -14.18 -5.12
N ARG A 84 15.15 -14.96 -4.08
CA ARG A 84 15.74 -16.28 -3.87
C ARG A 84 15.41 -17.24 -5.01
N ARG A 85 14.14 -17.31 -5.42
CA ARG A 85 13.71 -18.15 -6.55
C ARG A 85 14.45 -17.76 -7.83
N ASP A 86 14.55 -16.47 -8.11
CA ASP A 86 15.22 -15.95 -9.32
C ASP A 86 16.73 -16.24 -9.30
N CYS A 87 17.37 -16.11 -8.15
CA CYS A 87 18.79 -16.40 -7.98
C CYS A 87 19.11 -17.91 -8.04
N LEU A 88 18.23 -18.76 -7.51
CA LEU A 88 18.33 -20.22 -7.66
C LEU A 88 18.13 -20.64 -9.13
N ALA A 89 17.21 -20.01 -9.86
CA ALA A 89 16.99 -20.27 -11.28
C ALA A 89 18.21 -19.93 -12.15
N LYS A 90 19.13 -19.07 -11.67
CA LYS A 90 20.42 -18.79 -12.30
C LYS A 90 21.49 -19.87 -12.01
N GLY A 91 21.18 -20.90 -11.24
CA GLY A 91 22.11 -21.96 -10.85
C GLY A 91 23.17 -21.53 -9.83
N LEU A 92 22.91 -20.45 -9.07
CA LEU A 92 23.87 -19.94 -8.10
C LEU A 92 23.99 -20.87 -6.89
N GLY A 93 25.23 -21.14 -6.48
CA GLY A 93 25.55 -21.84 -5.23
C GLY A 93 25.41 -20.95 -3.99
N ALA A 94 25.49 -21.55 -2.80
CA ALA A 94 25.17 -20.90 -1.52
C ALA A 94 25.91 -19.56 -1.27
N SER A 95 27.18 -19.44 -1.65
CA SER A 95 27.97 -18.21 -1.42
C SER A 95 27.55 -17.05 -2.33
N ALA A 96 27.17 -17.32 -3.58
CA ALA A 96 26.70 -16.31 -4.53
C ALA A 96 25.19 -16.00 -4.36
N LEU A 97 24.43 -16.94 -3.79
CA LEU A 97 23.00 -16.82 -3.60
C LEU A 97 22.63 -15.62 -2.73
N ALA A 98 23.26 -15.46 -1.56
CA ALA A 98 22.95 -14.36 -0.64
C ALA A 98 23.21 -12.97 -1.25
N GLN A 99 24.31 -12.82 -2.00
CA GLN A 99 24.62 -11.55 -2.67
C GLN A 99 23.61 -11.24 -3.78
N CYS A 100 23.21 -12.26 -4.54
CA CYS A 100 22.18 -12.12 -5.56
C CYS A 100 20.81 -11.79 -4.95
N GLU A 101 20.41 -12.43 -3.85
CA GLU A 101 19.14 -12.20 -3.16
C GLU A 101 19.00 -10.75 -2.71
N VAL A 102 20.03 -10.21 -2.02
CA VAL A 102 20.01 -8.82 -1.55
C VAL A 102 19.96 -7.83 -2.72
N ALA A 103 20.77 -8.04 -3.76
CA ALA A 103 20.77 -7.17 -4.93
C ALA A 103 19.43 -7.20 -5.70
N THR A 104 18.83 -8.38 -5.82
CA THR A 104 17.57 -8.58 -6.54
C THR A 104 16.40 -8.02 -5.73
N ALA A 105 16.35 -8.28 -4.41
CA ALA A 105 15.31 -7.74 -3.52
C ALA A 105 15.35 -6.20 -3.43
N ALA A 106 16.55 -5.60 -3.46
CA ALA A 106 16.69 -4.14 -3.50
C ALA A 106 16.13 -3.50 -4.79
N SER A 107 16.03 -4.28 -5.86
CA SER A 107 15.52 -3.85 -7.16
C SER A 107 14.06 -4.27 -7.39
N ALA A 108 13.42 -4.93 -6.42
CA ALA A 108 12.09 -5.48 -6.57
C ALA A 108 11.05 -4.37 -6.79
N ALA A 109 10.20 -4.60 -7.78
CA ALA A 109 9.14 -3.71 -8.25
C ALA A 109 7.94 -3.67 -7.24
N PRO A 110 6.87 -2.90 -7.51
CA PRO A 110 5.94 -2.41 -6.49
C PRO A 110 5.28 -3.50 -5.64
N LEU A 111 5.15 -3.15 -4.37
CA LEU A 111 4.48 -3.87 -3.31
C LEU A 111 3.08 -4.39 -3.74
N PRO A 112 2.65 -5.56 -3.22
CA PRO A 112 1.35 -6.14 -3.55
C PRO A 112 0.21 -5.15 -3.25
N LYS A 113 -0.79 -5.13 -4.13
CA LYS A 113 -2.00 -4.34 -3.94
C LYS A 113 -2.77 -4.91 -2.73
N LEU A 114 -3.04 -4.07 -1.72
CA LEU A 114 -3.81 -4.53 -0.56
C LEU A 114 -5.24 -4.85 -1.01
N ALA A 115 -5.87 -5.82 -0.35
CA ALA A 115 -7.21 -6.25 -0.72
C ALA A 115 -8.24 -5.16 -0.38
N ALA A 116 -8.99 -4.70 -1.37
CA ALA A 116 -10.17 -3.88 -1.11
C ALA A 116 -11.28 -4.80 -0.62
N ASN A 117 -11.80 -4.57 0.59
CA ASN A 117 -12.91 -5.34 1.11
C ASN A 117 -14.20 -4.51 1.05
N ALA A 118 -15.28 -5.11 0.58
CA ALA A 118 -16.59 -4.46 0.43
C ALA A 118 -17.46 -4.56 1.70
N GLN A 119 -16.86 -4.86 2.85
CA GLN A 119 -17.58 -4.97 4.11
C GLN A 119 -18.15 -3.61 4.52
N PRO A 120 -19.35 -3.58 5.14
CA PRO A 120 -19.88 -2.35 5.69
C PRO A 120 -18.90 -1.79 6.73
N PRO A 121 -18.79 -0.45 6.84
CA PRO A 121 -17.90 0.16 7.81
C PRO A 121 -18.26 -0.30 9.22
N ALA A 122 -17.23 -0.65 9.98
CA ALA A 122 -17.37 -1.08 11.35
C ALA A 122 -17.94 0.05 12.22
N LYS A 123 -18.63 -0.35 13.30
CA LYS A 123 -19.03 0.60 14.36
C LYS A 123 -17.79 1.21 15.00
N SER A 124 -17.95 2.35 15.68
CA SER A 124 -16.85 2.98 16.42
C SER A 124 -16.10 1.98 17.31
N TYR A 125 -14.76 2.01 17.26
CA TYR A 125 -13.87 1.18 18.07
C TYR A 125 -14.23 1.22 19.56
N PHE A 126 -14.56 2.41 20.09
CA PHE A 126 -14.89 2.64 21.51
C PHE A 126 -16.17 1.95 21.99
N ARG A 127 -16.97 1.36 21.09
CA ARG A 127 -18.20 0.61 21.42
C ARG A 127 -18.08 -0.89 21.12
N ALA A 128 -16.95 -1.34 20.59
CA ALA A 128 -16.74 -2.72 20.24
C ALA A 128 -16.35 -3.54 21.50
N SER A 129 -16.81 -4.78 21.57
CA SER A 129 -16.31 -5.72 22.59
C SER A 129 -14.88 -6.18 22.26
N THR A 130 -14.11 -6.66 23.24
CA THR A 130 -12.75 -7.19 23.00
C THR A 130 -12.72 -8.28 21.93
N ARG A 131 -13.73 -9.17 21.89
CA ARG A 131 -13.85 -10.21 20.85
C ARG A 131 -14.06 -9.61 19.47
N GLU A 132 -14.87 -8.55 19.38
CA GLU A 132 -15.13 -7.85 18.13
C GLU A 132 -13.87 -7.10 17.67
N ILE A 133 -13.17 -6.41 18.57
CA ILE A 133 -11.88 -5.75 18.28
C ILE A 133 -10.89 -6.74 17.68
N ARG A 134 -10.67 -7.87 18.35
CA ARG A 134 -9.76 -8.92 17.86
C ARG A 134 -10.14 -9.46 16.48
N THR A 135 -11.44 -9.59 16.19
CA THR A 135 -11.92 -10.02 14.88
C THR A 135 -11.62 -8.97 13.80
N ARG A 136 -11.74 -7.67 14.14
CA ARG A 136 -11.41 -6.58 13.23
C ARG A 136 -9.91 -6.50 12.96
N GLU A 137 -9.07 -6.69 13.98
CA GLU A 137 -7.61 -6.75 13.82
C GLU A 137 -7.17 -7.90 12.91
N GLN A 138 -7.73 -9.09 13.12
CA GLN A 138 -7.53 -10.25 12.24
C GLN A 138 -7.92 -9.93 10.79
N THR A 139 -9.07 -9.28 10.61
CA THR A 139 -9.56 -8.88 9.29
C THR A 139 -8.65 -7.82 8.64
N ALA A 140 -8.17 -6.85 9.41
CA ALA A 140 -7.24 -5.83 8.93
C ALA A 140 -5.89 -6.43 8.50
N CYS A 141 -5.34 -7.35 9.29
CA CYS A 141 -4.13 -8.09 8.93
C CYS A 141 -4.31 -8.92 7.65
N ALA A 142 -5.47 -9.56 7.48
CA ALA A 142 -5.80 -10.26 6.23
C ALA A 142 -5.91 -9.30 5.04
N GLN A 143 -6.52 -8.12 5.22
CA GLN A 143 -6.66 -7.11 4.17
C GLN A 143 -5.31 -6.54 3.70
N VAL A 144 -4.30 -6.48 4.58
CA VAL A 144 -2.93 -6.11 4.18
C VAL A 144 -2.13 -7.28 3.59
N GLY A 145 -2.72 -8.46 3.46
CA GLY A 145 -2.16 -9.61 2.75
C GLY A 145 -1.60 -10.74 3.62
N TYR A 146 -1.74 -10.67 4.94
CA TYR A 146 -1.32 -11.79 5.78
C TYR A 146 -2.31 -12.95 5.71
N GLU A 147 -1.80 -14.15 5.49
CA GLU A 147 -2.58 -15.37 5.50
C GLU A 147 -2.66 -15.98 6.92
N PRO A 148 -3.86 -16.34 7.43
CA PRO A 148 -4.05 -16.78 8.82
C PRO A 148 -3.25 -18.02 9.24
N VAL A 149 -2.77 -18.81 8.29
CA VAL A 149 -2.03 -20.06 8.54
C VAL A 149 -0.57 -19.79 8.91
N TYR A 150 -0.01 -18.62 8.56
CA TYR A 150 1.39 -18.32 8.82
C TYR A 150 1.60 -17.50 10.10
N SER A 151 2.76 -17.70 10.73
CA SER A 151 3.13 -16.99 11.98
C SER A 151 3.16 -15.47 11.84
N GLY A 152 3.43 -14.95 10.64
CA GLY A 152 3.39 -13.52 10.34
C GLY A 152 2.02 -12.89 10.61
N PHE A 153 0.93 -13.64 10.42
CA PHE A 153 -0.43 -13.16 10.72
C PHE A 153 -0.63 -12.92 12.21
N ALA A 154 -0.23 -13.87 13.07
CA ALA A 154 -0.33 -13.72 14.51
C ALA A 154 0.53 -12.55 15.02
N ALA A 155 1.71 -12.35 14.44
CA ALA A 155 2.56 -11.20 14.75
C ALA A 155 1.93 -9.88 14.32
N CYS A 156 1.30 -9.81 13.14
CA CYS A 156 0.55 -8.63 12.70
C CYS A 156 -0.56 -8.26 13.71
N VAL A 157 -1.38 -9.24 14.08
CA VAL A 157 -2.50 -9.02 15.02
C VAL A 157 -1.98 -8.56 16.39
N ALA A 158 -0.95 -9.21 16.93
CA ALA A 158 -0.38 -8.84 18.23
C ALA A 158 0.24 -7.43 18.23
N ASN A 159 0.94 -7.04 17.15
CA ASN A 159 1.50 -5.69 17.04
C ASN A 159 0.41 -4.63 16.87
N LEU A 160 -0.71 -4.96 16.21
CA LEU A 160 -1.84 -4.06 16.07
C LEU A 160 -2.56 -3.86 17.41
N ASP A 161 -2.87 -4.94 18.11
CA ASP A 161 -3.47 -4.92 19.46
C ASP A 161 -2.61 -4.09 20.43
N ALA A 162 -1.30 -4.34 20.47
CA ALA A 162 -0.38 -3.57 21.31
C ALA A 162 -0.35 -2.07 20.96
N ALA A 163 -0.38 -1.73 19.68
CA ALA A 163 -0.38 -0.33 19.23
C ALA A 163 -1.68 0.41 19.58
N LEU A 164 -2.82 -0.28 19.46
CA LEU A 164 -4.13 0.25 19.84
C LEU A 164 -4.24 0.38 21.36
N TYR A 165 -3.78 -0.63 22.12
CA TYR A 165 -3.76 -0.61 23.57
C TYR A 165 -2.93 0.55 24.12
N ALA A 166 -1.73 0.77 23.55
CA ALA A 166 -0.84 1.86 23.96
C ALA A 166 -1.47 3.25 23.72
N ALA A 167 -2.21 3.44 22.63
CA ALA A 167 -2.94 4.69 22.38
C ALA A 167 -4.12 4.92 23.34
N ASP A 168 -4.76 3.85 23.81
CA ASP A 168 -5.88 3.95 24.76
C ASP A 168 -5.38 4.11 26.21
N HIS A 169 -4.14 3.69 26.50
CA HIS A 169 -3.53 3.71 27.83
C HIS A 169 -2.17 4.44 27.82
N PRO A 170 -2.17 5.78 27.61
CA PRO A 170 -0.92 6.54 27.58
C PRO A 170 -0.23 6.49 28.95
N GLN A 171 1.02 6.05 28.97
CA GLN A 171 1.89 6.09 30.15
C GLN A 171 2.20 7.56 30.45
N ARG A 172 1.64 8.10 31.53
CA ARG A 172 1.91 9.47 32.00
C ARG A 172 3.11 9.52 32.94
#